data_AF-A0A7J9XYV4-F1
#
_entry.id   AF-A0A7J9XYV4-F1
#
_cell.length_a   1.000
_cell.length_b   1.000
_cell.length_c   1.000
_cell.angle_alpha   90.00
_cell.angle_beta   90.00
_cell.angle_gamma   90.00
#
_symmetry.space_group_name_H-M   'P 1'
#
loop_
_entity.id
_entity.type
_entity.pdbx_description
1 polymer ?
#
loop_
_entity_poly.entity_id
_entity_poly.type
_entity_poly.pdbx_seq_one_letter_code
_entity_poly.pdbx_strand_id
1 'polypeptide(L)'
;MGEGGMTSFQDLVRAAAGFPPYAYQRRLAKEGPAEVLEVPTGAGKTLAAVLPWLYRRRFHPDPHVRQSTPRRLVLVLPMHVLVEQT
;
A
#
# COMPACT_ATOMS: atom_id res chain seq x y z
N MET A 1 -1.33 -27.96 10.73
CA MET A 1 -1.18 -26.93 11.77
C MET A 1 -0.57 -25.70 11.14
N GLY A 2 -1.31 -24.59 11.11
CA GLY A 2 -0.87 -23.34 10.49
C GLY A 2 -2.02 -22.57 9.85
N GLU A 3 -3.03 -22.20 10.63
CA GLU A 3 -3.86 -21.05 10.28
C GLU A 3 -2.96 -19.81 10.37
N GLY A 4 -2.23 -19.53 9.29
CA GLY A 4 -1.41 -18.34 9.14
C GLY A 4 -2.31 -17.14 8.96
N GLY A 5 -2.93 -16.69 10.06
CA GLY A 5 -3.69 -15.44 10.08
C GLY A 5 -2.83 -14.32 9.49
N MET A 6 -3.44 -13.51 8.61
CA MET A 6 -2.84 -12.39 7.91
C MET A 6 -2.38 -11.30 8.91
N THR A 7 -1.24 -11.55 9.57
CA THR A 7 -0.74 -10.75 10.70
C THR A 7 0.40 -9.83 10.29
N SER A 8 1.07 -10.10 9.17
CA SER A 8 2.16 -9.27 8.67
C SER A 8 1.82 -8.53 7.38
N PHE A 9 2.50 -7.40 7.14
CA PHE A 9 2.40 -6.68 5.88
C PHE A 9 2.87 -7.53 4.69
N GLN A 10 3.81 -8.45 4.90
CA GLN A 10 4.29 -9.35 3.85
C GLN A 10 3.18 -10.33 3.42
N ASP A 11 2.43 -10.87 4.37
CA ASP A 11 1.33 -11.79 4.07
C ASP A 11 0.23 -11.08 3.29
N LEU A 12 -0.11 -9.85 3.69
CA LEU A 12 -1.08 -9.03 2.97
C LEU A 12 -0.65 -8.78 1.52
N VAL A 13 0.61 -8.40 1.30
CA VAL A 13 1.12 -8.10 -0.05
C VAL A 13 1.22 -9.38 -0.88
N ARG A 14 1.65 -10.49 -0.28
CA ARG A 14 1.71 -11.78 -0.96
C ARG A 14 0.32 -12.27 -1.35
N ALA A 15 -0.68 -12.11 -0.48
CA ALA A 15 -2.05 -12.46 -0.78
C ALA A 15 -2.66 -11.57 -1.88
N ALA A 16 -2.34 -10.27 -1.89
CA ALA A 16 -2.92 -9.32 -2.84
C ALA A 16 -2.22 -9.32 -4.22
N ALA A 17 -0.90 -9.55 -4.26
CA ALA A 17 -0.08 -9.33 -5.45
C ALA A 17 0.72 -10.56 -5.89
N GLY A 18 0.82 -11.61 -5.06
CA GLY A 18 1.56 -12.84 -5.37
C GLY A 18 3.08 -12.75 -5.16
N PHE A 19 3.62 -11.57 -4.85
CA PHE A 19 5.05 -11.35 -4.63
C PHE A 19 5.32 -10.60 -3.30
N PRO A 20 6.54 -10.65 -2.75
CA PRO A 20 6.87 -9.91 -1.54
C PRO A 20 6.93 -8.40 -1.78
N PRO A 21 6.68 -7.56 -0.76
CA PRO A 21 6.78 -6.11 -0.91
C PRO A 21 8.22 -5.65 -1.18
N TYR A 22 8.37 -4.53 -1.87
CA TYR A 22 9.64 -3.80 -1.94
C TYR A 22 9.99 -3.15 -0.59
N ALA A 23 11.27 -2.81 -0.41
CA ALA A 23 11.76 -2.18 0.82
C ALA A 23 11.03 -0.87 1.15
N TYR A 24 10.81 -0.02 0.14
CA TYR A 24 10.10 1.25 0.33
C TYR A 24 8.63 1.05 0.73
N GLN A 25 7.96 0.01 0.23
CA GLN A 25 6.58 -0.32 0.61
C GLN A 25 6.49 -0.75 2.08
N ARG A 26 7.48 -1.50 2.58
CA ARG A 26 7.58 -1.84 4.00
C ARG A 26 7.76 -0.60 4.87
N ARG A 27 8.57 0.36 4.40
CA ARG A 27 8.74 1.66 5.09
C ARG A 27 7.42 2.42 5.17
N LEU A 28 6.66 2.50 4.08
CA LEU A 28 5.33 3.13 4.10
C LEU A 28 4.35 2.44 5.08
N ALA A 29 4.40 1.11 5.18
CA ALA A 29 3.56 0.38 6.14
C ALA A 29 3.92 0.71 7.60
N LYS A 30 5.22 0.85 7.90
CA LYS A 30 5.75 1.15 9.23
C LYS A 30 5.62 2.63 9.61
N GLU A 31 6.10 3.51 8.75
CA GLU A 31 6.25 4.95 9.01
C GLU A 31 4.95 5.71 8.71
N GLY A 32 4.19 5.26 7.71
CA GLY A 32 2.99 5.95 7.22
C GLY A 32 3.12 6.39 5.76
N PRO A 33 2.07 7.01 5.20
CA PRO A 33 2.14 7.55 3.85
C PRO A 33 3.21 8.64 3.77
N ALA A 34 3.97 8.64 2.68
CA ALA A 34 4.89 9.73 2.37
C ALA A 34 4.12 10.89 1.70
N GLU A 35 4.58 12.12 1.93
CA GLU A 35 4.05 13.29 1.22
C GLU A 35 4.44 13.27 -0.27
N VAL A 36 5.65 12.80 -0.57
CA VAL A 36 6.17 12.63 -1.94
C VAL A 36 6.80 11.25 -2.05
N LEU A 37 6.43 10.50 -3.10
CA LEU A 37 6.95 9.17 -3.38
C LEU A 37 7.64 9.12 -4.76
N GLU A 38 8.95 9.31 -4.76
CA GLU A 38 9.78 9.16 -5.93
C GLU A 38 10.32 7.72 -6.04
N VAL A 39 9.83 7.00 -7.04
CA VAL A 39 10.28 5.63 -7.38
C VAL A 39 10.15 5.45 -8.90
N PRO A 40 10.89 4.54 -9.54
CA PRO A 40 10.76 4.29 -10.98
C PRO A 40 9.35 3.83 -11.39
N THR A 41 8.99 4.02 -12.66
CA THR A 41 7.81 3.39 -13.26
C THR A 41 7.94 1.87 -13.19
N GLY A 42 6.82 1.16 -13.01
CA GLY A 42 6.83 -0.29 -12.84
C GLY A 42 7.24 -0.76 -11.43
N ALA A 43 7.70 0.13 -10.53
CA ALA A 43 8.12 -0.26 -9.18
C ALA A 43 6.96 -0.56 -8.21
N GLY A 44 5.71 -0.70 -8.68
CA GLY A 44 4.56 -1.02 -7.83
C GLY A 44 3.99 0.16 -7.03
N LYS A 45 4.03 1.39 -7.56
CA LYS A 45 3.47 2.60 -6.92
C LYS A 45 2.01 2.46 -6.51
N THR A 46 1.19 1.82 -7.34
CA THR A 46 -0.24 1.59 -7.05
C THR A 46 -0.43 0.71 -5.80
N LEU A 47 0.33 -0.37 -5.69
CA LEU A 47 0.34 -1.22 -4.49
C LEU A 47 0.83 -0.43 -3.27
N ALA A 48 1.83 0.43 -3.45
CA ALA A 48 2.38 1.28 -2.41
C ALA A 48 1.40 2.35 -1.90
N ALA A 49 0.46 2.81 -2.73
CA ALA A 49 -0.57 3.76 -2.33
C ALA A 49 -1.67 3.11 -1.47
N VAL A 50 -1.97 1.82 -1.71
CA VAL A 50 -3.15 1.15 -1.13
C VAL A 50 -2.79 0.22 0.03
N LEU A 51 -1.85 -0.70 -0.16
CA LEU A 51 -1.60 -1.78 0.79
C LEU A 51 -1.03 -1.29 2.13
N PRO A 52 -0.08 -0.33 2.16
CA PRO A 52 0.38 0.26 3.42
C PRO A 52 -0.75 0.89 4.24
N TRP A 53 -1.65 1.63 3.59
CA TRP A 53 -2.81 2.22 4.25
C TRP A 53 -3.75 1.14 4.83
N LEU A 54 -4.08 0.12 4.02
CA LEU A 54 -4.94 -0.99 4.46
C LEU A 54 -4.35 -1.73 5.66
N TYR A 55 -3.04 -2.02 5.60
CA TYR A 55 -2.30 -2.65 6.68
C TYR A 55 -2.36 -1.83 7.96
N ARG A 56 -1.98 -0.54 7.87
CA ARG A 56 -2.01 0.39 9.01
C ARG A 56 -3.36 0.47 9.68
N ARG A 57 -4.43 0.44 8.87
CA ARG A 57 -5.79 0.55 9.35
C ARG A 57 -6.34 -0.71 10.01
N ARG A 58 -5.97 -1.90 9.52
CA ARG A 58 -6.64 -3.16 9.90
C ARG A 58 -5.76 -4.15 10.65
N PHE A 59 -4.46 -4.19 10.34
CA PHE A 59 -3.58 -5.29 10.73
C PHE A 59 -2.34 -4.82 11.50
N HIS A 60 -2.04 -3.52 11.52
CA HIS A 60 -0.88 -3.01 12.25
C HIS A 60 -0.99 -3.38 13.73
N PRO A 61 0.07 -3.91 14.36
CA PRO A 61 0.01 -4.46 15.71
C PRO A 61 -0.41 -3.42 16.75
N ASP A 62 0.10 -2.19 16.63
CA ASP A 62 -0.27 -1.07 17.48
C ASP A 62 -1.72 -0.59 17.23
N PRO A 63 -2.63 -0.70 18.22
CA PRO A 63 -4.00 -0.20 18.12
C PRO A 63 -4.10 1.31 17.89
N HIS A 64 -3.17 2.11 18.40
CA HIS A 64 -3.17 3.55 18.24
C HIS A 64 -2.92 3.93 16.77
N VAL A 65 -2.02 3.22 16.08
CA VAL A 65 -1.82 3.39 14.63
C VAL A 65 -3.10 3.05 13.86
N ARG A 66 -3.81 1.97 14.25
CA ARG A 66 -5.08 1.61 13.59
C ARG A 66 -6.17 2.67 13.77
N GLN A 67 -6.24 3.30 14.95
CA GLN A 67 -7.23 4.33 15.28
C GLN A 67 -6.91 5.67 14.64
N SER A 68 -5.64 6.07 14.61
CA SER A 68 -5.17 7.31 14.00
C SER A 68 -5.14 7.27 12.46
N THR A 69 -5.04 6.07 11.86
CA THR A 69 -5.07 5.92 10.40
C THR A 69 -6.46 6.31 9.83
N PRO A 70 -6.53 7.27 8.90
CA PRO A 70 -7.80 7.74 8.33
C PRO A 70 -8.66 6.62 7.74
N ARG A 71 -9.99 6.78 7.87
CA ARG A 71 -10.91 5.72 7.45
C ARG A 71 -11.09 5.55 5.95
N ARG A 72 -10.78 6.60 5.18
CA ARG A 72 -10.97 6.69 3.74
C ARG A 72 -9.62 6.94 3.08
N LEU A 73 -9.37 6.24 1.98
CA LEU A 73 -8.27 6.50 1.07
C LEU A 73 -8.86 7.02 -0.23
N VAL A 74 -8.38 8.16 -0.71
CA VAL A 74 -8.79 8.72 -2.01
C VAL A 74 -7.62 8.51 -2.97
N LEU A 75 -7.83 7.66 -3.98
CA LEU A 75 -6.85 7.41 -5.03
C LEU A 75 -7.25 8.20 -6.28
N VAL A 76 -6.47 9.23 -6.61
CA VAL A 76 -6.65 10.01 -7.85
C VAL A 76 -5.72 9.43 -8.91
N LEU A 77 -6.31 8.91 -9.98
CA LEU A 77 -5.57 8.37 -11.12
C LEU A 77 -5.68 9.35 -12.30
N PRO A 78 -4.59 9.57 -13.05
CA PRO A 78 -4.66 10.42 -14.24
C PRO A 78 -5.60 9.80 -15.27
N MET A 79 -6.51 10.60 -15.83
CA MET A 79 -7.27 10.24 -17.02
C MET A 79 -6.38 10.51 -18.24
N HIS A 80 -5.91 9.47 -18.90
CA HIS A 80 -5.27 9.65 -20.20
C HIS A 80 -6.35 9.92 -21.24
N VAL A 81 -6.46 11.16 -21.70
CA VAL A 81 -7.20 11.48 -22.93
C VAL A 81 -6.26 11.16 -24.09
N LEU A 82 -6.65 10.20 -24.94
CA LEU A 82 -5.96 9.93 -26.19
C LEU A 82 -6.24 11.13 -27.11
N VAL A 83 -5.28 12.04 -27.26
CA VAL A 83 -5.36 13.02 -28.35
C VAL A 83 -4.85 12.31 -29.59
N GLU A 84 -5.75 12.00 -30.54
CA GLU A 84 -5.35 11.69 -31.91
C GLU A 84 -4.56 12.88 -32.45
N GLN A 85 -3.26 12.68 -32.69
CA GLN A 85 -2.49 13.62 -33.50
C GLN A 85 -2.97 13.48 -34.94
N THR A 86 -3.75 14.45 -35.40
CA THR A 86 -4.05 14.64 -36.85
C THR A 86 -2.95 15.44 -37.50
#